data_AF-A0A1A3SLS0-F1
#
_entry.id   AF-A0A1A3SLS0-F1
#
_cell.length_a   1.000
_cell.length_b   1.000
_cell.length_c   1.000
_cell.angle_alpha   90.00
_cell.angle_beta   90.00
_cell.angle_gamma   90.00
#
_symmetry.space_group_name_H-M   'P 1'
#
loop_
_entity.id
_entity.type
_entity.pdbx_description
1 polymer ?
#
loop_
_entity_poly.entity_id
_entity_poly.type
_entity_poly.pdbx_seq_one_letter_code
_entity_poly.pdbx_strand_id
1 'polypeptide(L)'
;MTQPPAPNETFEKFSKQLKEHIDKAFQMGVDAAKRADDDDFGIDARITVAHDFVDLEVKGHAELLKTLIAGPWCTPGGTQDSQTIKIPAAAFNREVAIGSDFQRVGWPTVVIEAAKLTVTPAVLPAGATDITITLLDLNYIGANYRGKVKLKKAAAADPPEEILVTAGL
;
A
#
# COMPACT_ATOMS: atom_id res chain seq x y z
N MET A 1 11.95 -19.15 -4.74
CA MET A 1 12.83 -18.05 -4.28
C MET A 1 12.51 -16.85 -5.16
N THR A 2 11.71 -15.91 -4.66
CA THR A 2 11.33 -14.70 -5.39
C THR A 2 12.50 -13.71 -5.34
N GLN A 3 12.97 -13.29 -6.52
CA GLN A 3 13.99 -12.27 -6.67
C GLN A 3 13.53 -10.99 -5.93
N PRO A 4 14.36 -10.36 -5.08
CA PRO A 4 13.99 -9.12 -4.43
C PRO A 4 13.65 -8.08 -5.51
N PRO A 5 12.59 -7.27 -5.31
CA PRO A 5 12.21 -6.26 -6.28
C PRO A 5 13.40 -5.36 -6.58
N ALA A 6 13.64 -5.09 -7.87
CA ALA A 6 14.70 -4.20 -8.29
C ALA A 6 14.56 -2.84 -7.58
N PRO A 7 15.66 -2.18 -7.19
CA PRO A 7 15.60 -0.86 -6.54
C PRO A 7 14.81 0.10 -7.43
N ASN A 8 13.84 0.81 -6.86
CA ASN A 8 13.10 1.80 -7.64
C ASN A 8 14.04 2.97 -8.03
N GLU A 9 13.83 3.58 -9.19
CA GLU A 9 14.67 4.68 -9.70
C GLU A 9 14.78 5.86 -8.71
N THR A 10 13.75 6.02 -7.86
CA THR A 10 13.71 7.04 -6.81
C THR A 10 14.71 6.77 -5.69
N PHE A 11 14.89 5.52 -5.29
CA PHE A 11 15.86 5.11 -4.27
C PHE A 11 17.29 5.20 -4.81
N GLU A 12 17.52 4.88 -6.08
CA GLU A 12 18.83 5.08 -6.72
C GLU A 12 19.20 6.57 -6.77
N LYS A 13 18.24 7.43 -7.14
CA LYS A 13 18.42 8.88 -7.10
C LYS A 13 18.72 9.39 -5.70
N PHE A 14 17.97 8.95 -4.68
CA PHE A 14 18.21 9.31 -3.28
C PHE A 14 19.59 8.84 -2.81
N SER A 15 19.97 7.60 -3.09
CA SER A 15 21.27 7.03 -2.73
C SER A 15 22.43 7.83 -3.35
N LYS A 16 22.28 8.25 -4.61
CA LYS A 16 23.25 9.14 -5.27
C LYS A 16 23.30 10.52 -4.61
N GLN A 17 22.15 11.16 -4.38
CA GLN A 17 22.08 12.47 -3.71
C GLN A 17 22.65 12.42 -2.29
N LEU A 18 22.42 11.34 -1.54
CA LEU A 18 22.96 11.14 -0.20
C LEU A 18 24.50 11.03 -0.22
N LYS A 19 25.06 10.30 -1.19
CA LYS A 19 26.51 10.23 -1.37
C LYS A 19 27.10 11.60 -1.68
N GLU A 20 26.52 12.31 -2.64
CA GLU A 20 26.94 13.68 -3.00
C GLU A 20 26.85 14.64 -1.79
N HIS A 21 25.84 14.45 -0.94
CA HIS A 21 25.66 15.24 0.28
C HIS A 21 26.74 14.97 1.34
N ILE A 22 27.05 13.70 1.57
CA ILE A 22 28.11 13.28 2.49
C ILE A 22 29.47 13.79 2.01
N ASP A 23 29.75 13.65 0.71
CA ASP A 23 30.99 14.14 0.10
C ASP A 23 31.13 15.66 0.26
N LYS A 24 30.04 16.40 0.06
CA LYS A 24 30.01 17.86 0.24
C LYS A 24 30.24 18.27 1.69
N ALA A 25 29.60 17.59 2.65
CA ALA A 25 29.82 17.85 4.08
C ALA A 25 31.28 17.59 4.49
N PHE A 26 31.89 16.53 3.95
CA PHE A 26 33.29 16.20 4.18
C PHE A 26 34.24 17.25 3.61
N GLN A 27 34.00 17.70 2.36
CA GLN A 27 34.79 18.77 1.73
C GLN A 27 34.71 20.08 2.51
N MET A 28 33.52 20.46 3.00
CA MET A 28 33.36 21.66 3.83
C MET A 28 34.17 21.58 5.12
N GLY A 29 34.24 20.40 5.75
CA GLY A 29 35.08 20.19 6.93
C GLY A 29 36.58 20.31 6.63
N VAL A 30 37.04 19.74 5.51
CA VAL A 30 38.43 19.84 5.06
C VAL A 30 38.81 21.29 4.72
N ASP A 31 37.93 22.02 4.03
CA ASP A 31 38.18 23.42 3.68
C ASP A 31 38.17 24.34 4.90
N ALA A 32 37.28 24.09 5.87
CA ALA A 32 37.29 24.80 7.15
C ALA A 32 38.57 24.54 7.95
N ALA A 33 39.05 23.30 7.97
CA ALA A 33 40.31 22.94 8.62
C ALA A 33 41.51 23.64 7.96
N LYS A 34 41.59 23.66 6.62
CA LYS A 34 42.65 24.38 5.90
C LYS A 34 42.64 25.87 6.20
N ARG A 35 41.47 26.52 6.19
CA ARG A 35 41.36 27.95 6.52
C ARG A 35 41.78 28.25 7.96
N ALA A 36 41.53 27.31 8.88
CA ALA A 36 42.00 27.42 10.26
C ALA A 36 43.52 27.29 10.37
N ASP A 37 44.13 26.37 9.61
CA ASP A 37 45.59 26.22 9.54
C ASP A 37 46.28 27.43 8.87
N ASP A 38 45.60 28.11 7.95
CA ASP A 38 46.09 29.31 7.25
C ASP A 38 45.88 30.62 8.05
N ASP A 39 45.44 30.54 9.31
CA ASP A 39 45.03 31.69 10.17
C ASP A 39 43.92 32.58 9.55
N ASP A 40 43.28 32.14 8.46
CA ASP A 40 42.18 32.81 7.74
C ASP A 40 40.80 32.29 8.20
N PHE A 41 40.65 32.06 9.51
CA PHE A 41 39.43 31.51 10.11
C PHE A 41 38.87 32.36 11.24
N GLY A 42 38.67 33.64 10.91
CA GLY A 42 37.99 34.62 11.74
C GLY A 42 36.52 34.26 12.03
N ILE A 43 35.88 35.06 12.89
CA ILE A 43 34.51 34.83 13.37
C ILE A 43 33.51 34.75 12.21
N ASP A 44 33.65 35.59 11.19
CA ASP A 44 32.75 35.60 10.03
C ASP A 44 32.86 34.32 9.18
N ALA A 45 34.07 33.78 9.04
CA ALA A 45 34.30 32.51 8.35
C ALA A 45 33.66 31.34 9.08
N ARG A 46 33.73 31.33 10.42
CA ARG A 46 33.08 30.31 11.28
C ARG A 46 31.56 30.36 11.17
N ILE A 47 30.97 31.56 11.19
CA ILE A 47 29.53 31.75 11.04
C ILE A 47 29.07 31.29 9.66
N THR A 48 29.84 31.60 8.61
CA THR A 48 29.54 31.17 7.24
C THR A 48 29.55 29.64 7.13
N VAL A 49 30.58 28.96 7.65
CA VAL A 49 30.65 27.49 7.66
C VAL A 49 29.49 26.86 8.43
N ALA A 50 29.15 27.41 9.60
CA ALA A 50 28.01 26.93 10.39
C ALA A 50 26.68 27.08 9.63
N HIS A 51 26.48 28.22 8.96
CA HIS A 51 25.28 28.47 8.18
C HIS A 51 25.18 27.52 6.97
N ASP A 52 26.29 27.33 6.25
CA ASP A 52 26.33 26.40 5.11
C ASP A 52 26.08 24.96 5.55
N PHE A 53 26.53 24.57 6.75
CA PHE A 53 26.30 23.24 7.31
C PHE A 53 24.83 23.02 7.66
N VAL A 54 24.19 24.02 8.27
CA VAL A 54 22.75 23.97 8.58
C VAL A 54 21.90 23.98 7.31
N ASP A 55 22.24 24.79 6.30
CA ASP A 55 21.55 24.79 5.01
C ASP A 55 21.68 23.44 4.30
N LEU A 56 22.85 22.82 4.38
CA LEU A 56 23.08 21.47 3.87
C LEU A 56 22.18 20.48 4.64
N GLU A 57 22.21 20.45 5.97
CA GLU A 57 21.38 19.55 6.79
C GLU A 57 19.88 19.67 6.48
N VAL A 58 19.35 20.89 6.36
CA VAL A 58 17.94 21.15 6.03
C VAL A 58 17.58 20.61 4.65
N LYS A 59 18.45 20.81 3.64
CA LYS A 59 18.24 20.27 2.29
C LYS A 59 18.29 18.74 2.27
N GLY A 60 19.15 18.14 3.09
CA GLY A 60 19.25 16.69 3.26
C GLY A 60 17.97 16.10 3.83
N HIS A 61 17.45 16.70 4.91
CA HIS A 61 16.18 16.29 5.51
C HIS A 61 14.98 16.49 4.57
N ALA A 62 14.96 17.56 3.78
CA ALA A 62 13.90 17.80 2.79
C ALA A 62 13.90 16.75 1.67
N GLU A 63 15.07 16.37 1.13
CA GLU A 63 15.17 15.31 0.12
C GLU A 63 14.90 13.92 0.70
N LEU A 64 15.31 13.66 1.96
CA LEU A 64 14.92 12.46 2.69
C LEU A 64 13.40 12.40 2.81
N LEU A 65 12.75 13.47 3.26
CA LEU A 65 11.28 13.52 3.38
C LEU A 65 10.58 13.34 2.03
N LYS A 66 11.07 13.96 0.95
CA LYS A 66 10.53 13.73 -0.40
C LYS A 66 10.66 12.26 -0.82
N THR A 67 11.79 11.62 -0.51
CA THR A 67 12.00 10.20 -0.78
C THR A 67 11.10 9.33 0.11
N LEU A 68 10.91 9.74 1.37
CA LEU A 68 9.99 9.12 2.31
C LEU A 68 8.51 9.27 1.92
N ILE A 69 8.17 10.26 1.10
CA ILE A 69 6.80 10.41 0.58
C ILE A 69 6.65 9.72 -0.78
N ALA A 70 7.68 9.79 -1.63
CA ALA A 70 7.68 9.23 -2.99
C ALA A 70 8.06 7.74 -3.05
N GLY A 71 8.58 7.16 -1.96
CA GLY A 71 8.93 5.75 -1.87
C GLY A 71 7.73 4.81 -2.02
N PRO A 72 7.96 3.50 -2.13
CA PRO A 72 6.92 2.51 -2.43
C PRO A 72 6.19 2.04 -1.17
N TRP A 73 5.93 2.94 -0.21
CA TRP A 73 5.04 2.67 0.96
C TRP A 73 3.65 2.24 0.51
N CYS A 74 3.28 2.70 -0.69
CA CYS A 74 2.09 2.33 -1.41
C CYS A 74 2.48 1.71 -2.76
N THR A 75 3.32 0.67 -2.76
CA THR A 75 3.02 -0.39 -3.73
C THR A 75 1.61 -0.83 -3.35
N PRO A 76 0.59 -0.75 -4.23
CA PRO A 76 -0.65 -1.46 -3.94
C PRO A 76 -0.21 -2.90 -3.74
N GLY A 77 -0.22 -3.34 -2.48
CA GLY A 77 -0.05 -4.74 -2.16
C GLY A 77 -0.99 -5.44 -3.10
N GLY A 78 -0.47 -6.39 -3.89
CA GLY A 78 -1.33 -7.19 -4.74
C GLY A 78 -2.53 -7.59 -3.91
N THR A 79 -3.71 -7.52 -4.49
CA THR A 79 -5.02 -7.86 -3.91
C THR A 79 -5.11 -9.34 -3.52
N GLN A 80 -4.10 -9.87 -2.82
CA GLN A 80 -3.80 -11.28 -2.61
C GLN A 80 -4.30 -11.80 -1.27
N ASP A 81 -4.80 -10.95 -0.38
CA ASP A 81 -5.46 -11.39 0.86
C ASP A 81 -6.98 -11.60 0.66
N SER A 82 -7.43 -11.87 -0.57
CA SER A 82 -8.82 -12.23 -0.81
C SER A 82 -9.07 -13.64 -0.27
N GLN A 83 -9.65 -13.73 0.93
CA GLN A 83 -9.96 -14.99 1.59
C GLN A 83 -10.95 -15.82 0.75
N THR A 84 -10.64 -17.10 0.52
CA THR A 84 -11.58 -18.04 -0.10
C THR A 84 -12.72 -18.34 0.88
N ILE A 85 -13.96 -18.09 0.44
CA ILE A 85 -15.17 -18.34 1.22
C ILE A 85 -15.83 -19.60 0.67
N LYS A 86 -16.19 -20.51 1.58
CA LYS A 86 -16.89 -21.75 1.22
C LYS A 86 -18.40 -21.56 1.20
N ILE A 87 -18.99 -21.93 0.09
CA ILE A 87 -20.44 -21.98 -0.17
C ILE A 87 -20.87 -23.45 -0.20
N PRO A 88 -22.07 -23.79 0.31
CA PRO A 88 -22.62 -25.14 0.18
C PRO A 88 -22.64 -25.61 -1.28
N ALA A 89 -22.20 -26.84 -1.56
CA ALA A 89 -22.20 -27.40 -2.92
C ALA A 89 -23.63 -27.58 -3.46
N ALA A 90 -23.83 -27.42 -4.77
CA ALA A 90 -25.08 -27.72 -5.46
C ALA A 90 -24.83 -28.51 -6.74
N ALA A 91 -25.83 -29.30 -7.16
CA ALA A 91 -25.74 -30.17 -8.35
C ALA A 91 -25.89 -29.41 -9.70
N PHE A 92 -25.93 -28.07 -9.68
CA PHE A 92 -26.14 -27.23 -10.85
C PHE A 92 -25.27 -25.96 -10.78
N ASN A 93 -25.05 -25.33 -11.94
CA ASN A 93 -24.30 -24.08 -12.02
C ASN A 93 -25.08 -22.92 -11.38
N ARG A 94 -24.40 -22.12 -10.57
CA ARG A 94 -24.97 -20.97 -9.85
C ARG A 94 -24.23 -19.70 -10.23
N GLU A 95 -24.97 -18.66 -10.56
CA GLU A 95 -24.47 -17.31 -10.66
C GLU A 95 -24.35 -16.73 -9.24
N VAL A 96 -23.19 -16.13 -8.95
CA VAL A 96 -22.84 -15.58 -7.64
C VAL A 96 -22.76 -14.07 -7.79
N ALA A 97 -23.53 -13.34 -6.98
CA ALA A 97 -23.54 -11.89 -6.97
C ALA A 97 -23.55 -11.33 -5.53
N ILE A 98 -23.02 -10.13 -5.34
CA ILE A 98 -23.12 -9.45 -4.04
C ILE A 98 -24.57 -9.04 -3.82
N GLY A 99 -25.15 -9.51 -2.71
CA GLY A 99 -26.58 -9.37 -2.42
C GLY A 99 -26.93 -8.14 -1.58
N SER A 100 -26.01 -7.72 -0.73
CA SER A 100 -26.13 -6.56 0.16
C SER A 100 -24.78 -5.91 0.38
N ASP A 101 -24.80 -4.72 0.97
CA ASP A 101 -23.61 -4.09 1.52
C ASP A 101 -23.00 -4.93 2.66
N PHE A 102 -21.70 -4.74 2.87
CA PHE A 102 -20.89 -5.47 3.82
C PHE A 102 -20.59 -4.58 5.04
N GLN A 103 -20.95 -5.04 6.23
CA GLN A 103 -20.73 -4.32 7.48
C GLN A 103 -19.48 -4.82 8.20
N ARG A 104 -18.68 -3.91 8.77
CA ARG A 104 -17.49 -4.30 9.52
C ARG A 104 -17.87 -5.06 10.80
N VAL A 105 -17.24 -6.21 11.01
CA VAL A 105 -17.40 -7.00 12.23
C VAL A 105 -16.87 -6.21 13.42
N GLY A 106 -17.73 -5.98 14.43
CA GLY A 106 -17.40 -5.20 15.63
C GLY A 106 -17.58 -3.69 15.49
N TRP A 107 -17.83 -3.16 14.28
CA TRP A 107 -18.12 -1.73 14.09
C TRP A 107 -19.13 -1.50 12.95
N PRO A 108 -20.44 -1.69 13.20
CA PRO A 108 -21.46 -1.76 12.16
C PRO A 108 -21.75 -0.43 11.43
N THR A 109 -21.23 0.70 11.92
CA THR A 109 -21.34 2.00 11.23
C THR A 109 -20.40 2.12 10.04
N VAL A 110 -19.42 1.23 9.90
CA VAL A 110 -18.52 1.16 8.74
C VAL A 110 -19.08 0.13 7.76
N VAL A 111 -19.46 0.61 6.56
CA VAL A 111 -20.16 -0.17 5.54
C VAL A 111 -19.42 -0.05 4.21
N ILE A 112 -19.20 -1.20 3.55
CA ILE A 112 -18.74 -1.27 2.17
C ILE A 112 -19.95 -1.48 1.27
N GLU A 113 -20.17 -0.54 0.37
CA GLU A 113 -21.20 -0.65 -0.66
C GLU A 113 -20.92 -1.83 -1.60
N ALA A 114 -21.97 -2.55 -2.01
CA ALA A 114 -21.85 -3.69 -2.90
C ALA A 114 -21.09 -3.39 -4.22
N ALA A 115 -21.18 -2.15 -4.72
CA ALA A 115 -20.49 -1.71 -5.93
C ALA A 115 -18.95 -1.67 -5.79
N LYS A 116 -18.44 -1.68 -4.56
CA LYS A 116 -17.00 -1.68 -4.25
C LYS A 116 -16.43 -3.08 -4.02
N LEU A 117 -17.22 -4.12 -4.28
CA LEU A 117 -16.85 -5.52 -4.11
C LEU A 117 -17.05 -6.27 -5.42
N THR A 118 -16.17 -7.21 -5.72
CA THR A 118 -16.33 -8.16 -6.83
C THR A 118 -16.26 -9.59 -6.30
N VAL A 119 -16.89 -10.51 -7.03
CA VAL A 119 -16.86 -11.94 -6.72
C VAL A 119 -16.21 -12.69 -7.87
N THR A 120 -15.33 -13.64 -7.55
CA THR A 120 -14.70 -14.53 -8.53
C THR A 120 -14.76 -15.97 -8.01
N PRO A 121 -15.26 -16.94 -8.79
CA PRO A 121 -15.89 -16.80 -10.11
C PRO A 121 -17.32 -16.27 -10.03
N ALA A 122 -17.76 -15.49 -11.02
CA ALA A 122 -19.15 -15.03 -11.14
C ALA A 122 -20.14 -16.18 -11.40
N VAL A 123 -19.67 -17.27 -12.02
CA VAL A 123 -20.44 -18.50 -12.21
C VAL A 123 -19.71 -19.64 -11.51
N LEU A 124 -20.33 -20.18 -10.47
CA LEU A 124 -19.86 -21.32 -9.71
C LEU A 124 -20.39 -22.61 -10.36
N PRO A 125 -19.53 -23.49 -10.90
CA PRO A 125 -19.96 -24.72 -11.53
C PRO A 125 -20.57 -25.70 -10.53
N ALA A 126 -21.33 -26.68 -11.03
CA ALA A 126 -21.90 -27.75 -10.21
C ALA A 126 -20.81 -28.43 -9.36
N GLY A 127 -21.08 -28.60 -8.06
CA GLY A 127 -20.16 -29.19 -7.10
C GLY A 127 -19.04 -28.28 -6.57
N ALA A 128 -18.81 -27.11 -7.17
CA ALA A 128 -17.83 -26.16 -6.66
C ALA A 128 -18.35 -25.42 -5.42
N THR A 129 -17.44 -25.18 -4.48
CA THR A 129 -17.73 -24.57 -3.18
C THR A 129 -17.00 -23.24 -2.97
N ASP A 130 -16.01 -22.92 -3.79
CA ASP A 130 -15.05 -21.89 -3.46
C ASP A 130 -15.35 -20.62 -4.26
N ILE A 131 -15.53 -19.51 -3.54
CA ILE A 131 -15.59 -18.16 -4.11
C ILE A 131 -14.56 -17.26 -3.43
N THR A 132 -14.18 -16.21 -4.13
CA THR A 132 -13.28 -15.18 -3.65
C THR A 132 -13.98 -13.83 -3.78
N ILE A 133 -13.98 -13.05 -2.70
CA ILE A 133 -14.48 -11.67 -2.70
C ILE A 133 -13.27 -10.73 -2.76
N THR A 134 -13.26 -9.85 -3.75
CA THR A 134 -12.19 -8.88 -3.95
C THR A 134 -12.70 -7.48 -3.66
N LEU A 135 -11.95 -6.75 -2.85
CA LEU A 135 -12.19 -5.35 -2.55
C LEU A 135 -11.64 -4.45 -3.67
N LEU A 136 -12.46 -3.52 -4.17
CA LEU A 136 -12.04 -2.52 -5.16
C LEU A 136 -11.52 -1.22 -4.52
N ASP A 137 -11.99 -0.91 -3.31
CA ASP A 137 -11.65 0.32 -2.60
C ASP A 137 -10.73 0.03 -1.41
N LEU A 138 -9.44 0.34 -1.57
CA LEU A 138 -8.40 0.04 -0.59
C LEU A 138 -8.55 0.78 0.75
N ASN A 139 -9.47 1.75 0.87
CA ASN A 139 -9.74 2.42 2.16
C ASN A 139 -10.34 1.47 3.21
N TYR A 140 -10.84 0.31 2.80
CA TYR A 140 -11.50 -0.66 3.67
C TYR A 140 -10.65 -1.90 3.99
N ILE A 141 -9.39 -1.93 3.54
CA ILE A 141 -8.46 -3.05 3.74
C ILE A 141 -8.11 -3.29 5.22
N GLY A 142 -7.79 -4.54 5.56
CA GLY A 142 -7.28 -4.95 6.86
C GLY A 142 -8.37 -5.22 7.90
N ALA A 143 -9.61 -5.51 7.48
CA ALA A 143 -10.70 -5.76 8.40
C ALA A 143 -11.63 -6.89 7.92
N ASN A 144 -12.36 -7.46 8.87
CA ASN A 144 -13.38 -8.46 8.57
C ASN A 144 -14.73 -7.79 8.36
N TYR A 145 -15.40 -8.13 7.26
CA TYR A 145 -16.72 -7.64 6.92
C TYR A 145 -17.70 -8.78 6.74
N ARG A 146 -18.97 -8.51 7.05
CA ARG A 146 -20.06 -9.47 6.95
C ARG A 146 -21.15 -8.91 6.06
N GLY A 147 -21.57 -9.70 5.09
CA GLY A 147 -22.60 -9.32 4.12
C GLY A 147 -23.28 -10.54 3.54
N LYS A 148 -24.19 -10.32 2.60
CA LYS A 148 -24.92 -11.40 1.93
C LYS A 148 -24.48 -11.55 0.49
N VAL A 149 -24.33 -12.79 0.06
CA VAL A 149 -24.11 -13.16 -1.34
C VAL A 149 -25.39 -13.82 -1.85
N LYS A 150 -25.83 -13.42 -3.05
CA LYS A 150 -26.96 -14.01 -3.77
C LYS A 150 -26.46 -15.10 -4.69
N LEU A 151 -27.09 -16.26 -4.58
CA LEU A 151 -26.87 -17.41 -5.45
C LEU A 151 -28.12 -17.62 -6.29
N LYS A 152 -27.98 -17.50 -7.59
CA LYS A 152 -29.06 -17.74 -8.55
C LYS A 152 -28.72 -18.95 -9.40
N LYS A 153 -29.68 -19.83 -9.66
CA LYS A 153 -29.49 -20.89 -10.65
C LYS A 153 -29.41 -20.26 -12.03
N ALA A 154 -28.31 -20.50 -12.76
CA ALA A 154 -28.02 -19.82 -14.03
C ALA A 154 -29.11 -20.04 -15.12
N ALA A 155 -29.97 -21.06 -14.96
CA ALA A 155 -30.99 -21.45 -15.94
C ALA A 155 -32.43 -21.52 -15.38
N ALA A 156 -32.70 -21.07 -14.15
CA ALA A 156 -34.05 -21.17 -13.56
C ALA A 156 -34.51 -19.84 -12.94
N ALA A 157 -35.82 -19.60 -12.98
CA ALA A 157 -36.49 -18.44 -12.41
C ALA A 157 -36.75 -18.56 -10.89
N ASP A 158 -36.07 -19.50 -10.22
CA ASP A 158 -36.20 -19.71 -8.78
C ASP A 158 -35.72 -18.45 -8.01
N PRO A 159 -36.32 -18.15 -6.84
CA PRO A 159 -35.88 -17.02 -6.03
C PRO A 159 -34.41 -17.20 -5.62
N PRO A 160 -33.59 -16.12 -5.67
CA PRO A 160 -32.19 -16.19 -5.34
C PRO A 160 -32.01 -16.57 -3.87
N GLU A 161 -31.12 -17.51 -3.60
CA GLU A 161 -30.75 -17.90 -2.24
C GLU A 161 -29.75 -16.88 -1.69
N GLU A 162 -30.01 -16.35 -0.49
CA GLU A 162 -29.10 -15.42 0.18
C GLU A 162 -28.30 -16.15 1.25
N ILE A 163 -26.97 -16.10 1.12
CA ILE A 163 -26.05 -16.68 2.11
C ILE A 163 -25.28 -15.58 2.80
N LEU A 164 -25.28 -15.61 4.14
CA LEU A 164 -24.46 -14.73 4.96
C LEU A 164 -23.00 -15.20 4.90
N VAL A 165 -22.11 -14.31 4.50
CA VAL A 165 -20.67 -14.57 4.42
C VAL A 165 -19.90 -13.58 5.28
N THR A 166 -18.76 -14.03 5.79
CA THR A 166 -17.78 -13.15 6.44
C THR A 166 -16.48 -13.25 5.65
N ALA A 167 -15.94 -12.11 5.24
CA ALA A 167 -14.73 -12.01 4.42
C ALA A 167 -13.71 -11.11 5.13
N GLY A 168 -12.48 -11.59 5.27
CA GLY A 168 -11.33 -10.71 5.52
C GLY A 168 -10.95 -10.01 4.22
N LEU A 169 -10.95 -8.67 4.24
CA LEU A 169 -10.69 -7.80 3.09
C LEU A 169 -9.61 -6.78 3.42
#